data_AF-A0A961MWZ6-F1
#
_entry.id   AF-A0A961MWZ6-F1
#
_cell.length_a   1.000
_cell.length_b   1.000
_cell.length_c   1.000
_cell.angle_alpha   90.00
_cell.angle_beta   90.00
_cell.angle_gamma   90.00
#
_symmetry.space_group_name_H-M   'P 1'
#
loop_
_entity.id
_entity.type
_entity.pdbx_description
1 polymer ?
#
loop_
_entity_poly.entity_id
_entity_poly.type
_entity_poly.pdbx_seq_one_letter_code
_entity_poly.pdbx_strand_id
1 'polypeptide(L)'
;FAMATMLIYWVFAETMVGLFIKPDDPERPLIVPLGVTLLMVAALFQLADAGQAMAMGFLRGIHDTQQPMVIAAVSYWLVGLPAGYGLGFIAGFGGVGIWLGLVFGLTAAAVALHIRFWRAVRMPR
;
A
#
# COMPACT_ATOMS: atom_id res chain seq x y z
N PHE A 1 -6.89 -1.91 13.90
CA PHE A 1 -7.61 -1.64 12.64
C PHE A 1 -6.99 -2.40 11.46
N ALA A 2 -5.74 -2.08 11.04
CA ALA A 2 -5.09 -2.75 9.90
C ALA A 2 -5.05 -4.30 9.99
N MET A 3 -4.72 -4.86 11.15
CA MET A 3 -4.74 -6.33 11.31
C MET A 3 -6.14 -6.94 11.15
N ALA A 4 -7.19 -6.22 11.56
CA ALA A 4 -8.56 -6.70 11.41
C ALA A 4 -8.99 -6.67 9.93
N THR A 5 -8.64 -5.61 9.20
CA THR A 5 -8.92 -5.52 7.76
C THR A 5 -8.10 -6.53 6.95
N MET A 6 -6.85 -6.78 7.32
CA MET A 6 -6.05 -7.87 6.77
C MET A 6 -6.72 -9.24 6.95
N LEU A 7 -7.20 -9.53 8.17
CA LEU A 7 -7.90 -10.79 8.45
C LEU A 7 -9.18 -10.91 7.61
N ILE A 8 -9.94 -9.83 7.48
CA ILE A 8 -11.15 -9.80 6.65
C ILE A 8 -10.79 -10.09 5.19
N TYR A 9 -9.76 -9.44 4.64
CA TYR A 9 -9.32 -9.66 3.27
C TYR A 9 -8.85 -11.09 3.06
N TRP A 10 -8.16 -11.67 4.04
CA TRP A 10 -7.69 -13.04 3.97
C TRP A 10 -8.84 -14.06 4.00
N VAL A 11 -9.81 -13.89 4.90
CA VAL A 11 -10.93 -14.84 5.08
C VAL A 11 -11.99 -14.69 3.98
N PHE A 12 -12.30 -13.47 3.56
CA PHE A 12 -13.41 -13.19 2.65
C PHE A 12 -12.96 -12.83 1.23
N ALA A 13 -11.70 -13.12 0.86
CA ALA A 13 -11.11 -12.67 -0.40
C ALA A 13 -11.97 -13.01 -1.62
N GLU A 14 -12.37 -14.28 -1.72
CA GLU A 14 -13.12 -14.81 -2.85
C GLU A 14 -14.53 -14.22 -2.90
N THR A 15 -15.20 -14.11 -1.76
CA THR A 15 -16.52 -13.46 -1.67
C THR A 15 -16.44 -12.01 -2.10
N MET A 16 -15.44 -11.27 -1.61
CA MET A 16 -15.28 -9.85 -1.95
C MET A 16 -15.02 -9.66 -3.45
N VAL A 17 -14.10 -10.42 -4.03
CA VAL A 17 -13.81 -10.35 -5.47
C VAL A 17 -15.00 -10.82 -6.30
N GLY A 18 -15.65 -11.90 -5.88
CA GLY A 18 -16.79 -12.52 -6.55
C GLY A 18 -18.03 -11.64 -6.61
N LEU A 19 -18.16 -10.64 -5.72
CA LEU A 19 -19.23 -9.63 -5.76
C LEU A 19 -19.06 -8.63 -6.91
N PHE A 20 -17.82 -8.40 -7.39
CA PHE A 20 -17.54 -7.48 -8.49
C PHE A 20 -17.58 -8.14 -9.87
N ILE A 21 -17.68 -9.47 -9.95
CA ILE A 21 -17.70 -10.24 -11.20
C ILE A 21 -19.07 -10.89 -11.38
N LYS A 22 -19.63 -10.82 -12.59
CA LYS A 22 -20.92 -11.45 -12.87
C LYS A 22 -20.83 -12.98 -12.76
N PRO A 23 -21.87 -13.68 -12.28
CA PRO A 23 -21.85 -15.14 -12.17
C PRO A 23 -21.74 -15.87 -13.52
N ASP A 24 -22.29 -15.28 -14.58
CA ASP A 24 -22.35 -15.81 -15.94
C ASP A 24 -21.19 -15.34 -16.84
N ASP A 25 -20.20 -14.64 -16.28
CA ASP A 25 -19.04 -14.17 -17.02
C ASP A 25 -18.15 -15.35 -17.45
N PRO A 26 -17.88 -15.54 -18.76
CA PRO A 26 -17.04 -16.63 -19.25
C PRO A 26 -15.59 -16.54 -18.74
N GLU A 27 -15.10 -15.36 -18.37
CA GLU A 27 -13.75 -15.14 -17.87
C GLU A 27 -13.64 -15.23 -16.34
N ARG A 28 -14.77 -15.41 -15.63
CA ARG A 28 -14.81 -15.54 -14.16
C ARG A 28 -13.77 -16.52 -13.59
N PRO A 29 -13.55 -17.72 -14.17
CA PRO A 29 -12.56 -18.67 -13.65
C PRO A 29 -11.12 -18.16 -13.70
N LEU A 30 -10.82 -17.19 -14.56
CA LEU A 30 -9.50 -16.57 -14.71
C LEU A 30 -9.38 -15.32 -13.84
N ILE A 31 -10.43 -14.49 -13.79
CA ILE A 31 -10.40 -13.18 -13.13
C ILE A 31 -10.46 -13.32 -11.60
N VAL A 32 -11.32 -14.20 -11.08
CA VAL A 32 -11.52 -14.32 -9.61
C VAL A 32 -10.22 -14.75 -8.89
N PRO A 33 -9.48 -15.78 -9.33
CA PRO A 33 -8.22 -16.15 -8.68
C PRO A 33 -7.16 -15.04 -8.74
N LEU A 34 -7.10 -14.31 -9.86
CA LEU A 34 -6.19 -13.17 -10.00
C LEU A 34 -6.57 -12.05 -9.01
N GLY A 35 -7.85 -11.70 -8.93
CA GLY A 35 -8.37 -10.72 -7.99
C GLY A 35 -8.11 -11.10 -6.53
N VAL A 36 -8.30 -12.37 -6.18
CA VAL A 36 -7.97 -12.90 -4.84
C VAL A 36 -6.49 -12.71 -4.55
N THR A 37 -5.62 -13.06 -5.49
CA THR A 37 -4.16 -12.88 -5.33
C THR A 37 -3.80 -11.41 -5.10
N LEU A 38 -4.38 -10.48 -5.87
CA LEU A 38 -4.16 -9.05 -5.70
C LEU A 38 -4.72 -8.53 -4.37
N LEU A 39 -5.87 -9.04 -3.91
CA LEU A 39 -6.45 -8.68 -2.62
C LEU A 39 -5.60 -9.16 -1.43
N MET A 40 -4.89 -10.28 -1.59
CA MET A 40 -3.89 -10.73 -0.61
C MET A 40 -2.69 -9.79 -0.55
N VAL A 41 -2.22 -9.27 -1.69
CA VAL A 41 -1.21 -8.20 -1.70
C VAL A 41 -1.75 -6.93 -1.03
N ALA A 42 -3.02 -6.60 -1.27
CA ALA A 42 -3.69 -5.49 -0.61
C ALA A 42 -3.81 -5.69 0.92
N ALA A 43 -3.81 -6.93 1.42
CA ALA A 43 -3.70 -7.15 2.86
C ALA A 43 -2.32 -6.68 3.38
N LEU A 44 -1.22 -6.97 2.68
CA LEU A 44 0.11 -6.50 3.09
C LEU A 44 0.24 -4.98 3.06
N PHE A 45 -0.40 -4.35 2.07
CA PHE A 45 -0.51 -2.89 1.92
C PHE A 45 -1.04 -2.19 3.19
N GLN A 46 -1.93 -2.83 3.95
CA GLN A 46 -2.70 -2.18 5.02
C GLN A 46 -1.83 -1.77 6.21
N LEU A 47 -0.74 -2.49 6.47
CA LEU A 47 0.20 -2.13 7.53
C LEU A 47 1.00 -0.88 7.17
N ALA A 48 1.51 -0.84 5.94
CA ALA A 48 2.29 0.29 5.45
C ALA A 48 1.41 1.54 5.34
N ASP A 49 0.18 1.40 4.80
CA ASP A 49 -0.77 2.49 4.68
C ASP A 49 -1.20 3.06 6.03
N ALA A 50 -1.55 2.20 6.99
CA ALA A 50 -1.90 2.63 8.34
C ALA A 50 -0.73 3.36 9.02
N GLY A 51 0.50 2.85 8.87
CA GLY A 51 1.70 3.51 9.37
C GLY A 51 1.87 4.91 8.77
N GLN A 52 1.78 5.02 7.44
CA GLN A 52 1.88 6.28 6.72
C GLN A 52 0.79 7.27 7.17
N ALA A 53 -0.45 6.83 7.24
CA ALA A 53 -1.60 7.65 7.63
C ALA A 53 -1.48 8.19 9.06
N MET A 54 -1.02 7.35 10.01
CA MET A 54 -0.74 7.78 11.38
C MET A 54 0.35 8.84 11.43
N ALA A 55 1.48 8.62 10.75
CA ALA A 55 2.59 9.58 10.73
C ALA A 55 2.17 10.93 10.12
N MET A 56 1.39 10.91 9.03
CA MET A 56 0.81 12.12 8.45
C MET A 56 -0.15 12.83 9.40
N GLY A 57 -0.93 12.08 10.20
CA GLY A 57 -1.78 12.64 11.24
C GLY A 57 -0.97 13.36 12.31
N PHE A 58 0.10 12.73 12.80
CA PHE A 58 0.99 13.32 13.80
C PHE A 58 1.71 14.57 13.31
N LEU A 59 2.23 14.55 12.08
CA LEU A 59 2.89 15.71 11.47
C LEU A 59 1.93 16.89 11.27
N ARG A 60 0.69 16.62 10.83
CA ARG A 60 -0.37 17.63 10.77
C ARG A 60 -0.69 18.22 12.14
N GLY A 61 -0.68 17.40 13.20
CA GLY A 61 -0.91 17.86 14.57
C GLY A 61 0.12 18.86 15.08
N ILE A 62 1.35 18.82 14.56
CA ILE A 62 2.41 19.81 14.86
C ILE A 62 2.57 20.87 13.76
N HIS A 63 1.57 21.01 12.87
CA HIS A 63 1.56 21.95 11.75
C HIS A 63 2.67 21.75 10.71
N ASP A 64 3.27 20.56 10.62
CA ASP A 64 4.17 20.19 9.52
C ASP A 64 3.38 19.53 8.38
N THR A 65 3.04 20.31 7.34
CA THR A 65 2.19 19.87 6.24
C THR A 65 2.90 19.80 4.89
N GLN A 66 3.96 20.57 4.69
CA GLN A 66 4.68 20.59 3.40
C GLN A 66 5.63 19.41 3.24
N GLN A 67 6.40 19.07 4.27
CA GLN A 67 7.39 17.98 4.19
C GLN A 67 6.74 16.61 3.96
N PRO A 68 5.59 16.26 4.56
CA PRO A 68 4.91 15.00 4.27
C PRO A 68 4.60 14.79 2.79
N MET A 69 4.18 15.85 2.09
CA MET A 69 3.83 15.77 0.66
C MET A 69 5.04 15.43 -0.20
N VAL A 70 6.19 16.08 0.06
CA VAL A 70 7.44 15.81 -0.66
C VAL A 70 7.92 14.39 -0.39
N ILE A 71 7.88 13.95 0.87
CA ILE A 71 8.29 12.60 1.26
C ILE A 71 7.41 11.54 0.54
N ALA A 72 6.10 11.74 0.50
CA ALA A 72 5.19 10.84 -0.20
C ALA A 72 5.50 10.79 -1.70
N ALA A 73 5.66 11.94 -2.36
CA ALA A 73 5.99 12.01 -3.78
C ALA A 73 7.30 11.27 -4.09
N VAL A 74 8.37 11.56 -3.34
CA VAL A 74 9.68 10.90 -3.52
C VAL A 74 9.56 9.39 -3.31
N SER A 75 8.84 8.96 -2.28
CA SER A 75 8.71 7.53 -1.97
C SER A 75 7.94 6.78 -3.06
N TYR A 76 6.86 7.34 -3.58
CA TYR A 76 6.12 6.70 -4.66
C TYR A 76 6.87 6.69 -5.99
N TRP A 77 7.58 7.78 -6.32
CA TRP A 77 8.26 7.90 -7.61
C TRP A 77 9.64 7.26 -7.66
N LEU A 78 10.43 7.34 -6.59
CA LEU A 78 11.80 6.81 -6.58
C LEU A 78 11.90 5.41 -5.98
N VAL A 79 10.91 4.97 -5.21
CA VAL A 79 10.90 3.62 -4.63
C VAL A 79 9.77 2.80 -5.24
N GLY A 80 8.53 3.29 -5.14
CA GLY A 80 7.36 2.53 -5.55
C GLY A 80 7.34 2.21 -7.05
N LEU A 81 7.55 3.21 -7.89
CA LEU A 81 7.53 3.07 -9.35
C LEU A 81 8.67 2.16 -9.87
N PRO A 82 9.95 2.35 -9.50
CA PRO A 82 11.02 1.45 -9.93
C PRO A 82 10.86 0.03 -9.40
N ALA A 83 10.42 -0.15 -8.15
CA ALA A 83 10.16 -1.47 -7.59
C ALA A 83 8.99 -2.16 -8.33
N GLY A 84 7.91 -1.44 -8.62
CA GLY A 84 6.78 -1.95 -9.38
C GLY A 84 7.16 -2.31 -10.81
N TYR A 85 8.00 -1.50 -11.46
CA TYR A 85 8.52 -1.81 -12.79
C TYR A 85 9.40 -3.06 -12.76
N GLY A 86 10.34 -3.12 -11.82
CA GLY A 86 11.24 -4.25 -11.65
C GLY A 86 10.50 -5.55 -11.34
N LEU A 87 9.55 -5.53 -10.41
CA LEU A 87 8.80 -6.73 -10.02
C LEU A 87 7.75 -7.13 -11.06
N GLY A 88 7.05 -6.15 -11.63
CA GLY A 88 5.98 -6.40 -12.58
C GLY A 88 6.49 -6.88 -13.94
N PHE A 89 7.50 -6.21 -14.49
CA PHE A 89 7.94 -6.45 -15.87
C PHE A 89 9.26 -7.23 -15.96
N ILE A 90 10.26 -6.91 -15.13
CA ILE A 90 11.57 -7.58 -15.21
C ILE A 90 11.51 -8.96 -14.54
N ALA A 91 10.96 -9.04 -13.33
CA ALA A 91 10.83 -10.31 -12.59
C ALA A 91 9.62 -11.15 -13.03
N GLY A 92 8.73 -10.60 -13.86
CA GLY A 92 7.61 -11.33 -14.44
C GLY A 92 6.42 -11.59 -13.49
N PHE A 93 6.32 -10.89 -12.36
CA PHE A 93 5.17 -11.04 -11.45
C PHE A 93 3.91 -10.30 -11.93
N GLY A 94 3.96 -9.59 -13.07
CA GLY A 94 2.82 -8.94 -13.68
C GLY A 94 2.12 -7.97 -12.72
N GLY A 95 0.78 -8.06 -12.65
CA GLY A 95 -0.02 -7.21 -11.76
C GLY A 95 0.38 -7.31 -10.28
N VAL A 96 0.72 -8.51 -9.79
CA VAL A 96 1.19 -8.71 -8.41
C VAL A 96 2.46 -7.90 -8.14
N GLY A 97 3.41 -7.91 -9.09
CA GLY A 97 4.64 -7.13 -8.98
C GLY A 97 4.39 -5.62 -8.92
N ILE A 98 3.43 -5.11 -9.68
CA ILE A 98 3.06 -3.69 -9.66
C ILE A 98 2.50 -3.31 -8.27
N TRP A 99 1.61 -4.12 -7.70
CA TRP A 99 1.05 -3.88 -6.37
C TRP A 99 2.10 -4.02 -5.26
N LEU A 100 3.04 -4.96 -5.38
CA LEU A 100 4.17 -5.04 -4.45
C LEU A 100 5.06 -3.80 -4.53
N GLY A 101 5.29 -3.25 -5.73
CA GLY A 101 5.95 -1.96 -5.90
C GLY A 101 5.29 -0.84 -5.10
N LEU A 102 3.96 -0.74 -5.16
CA LEU A 102 3.20 0.21 -4.35
C LEU A 102 3.45 0.00 -2.85
N VAL A 103 3.44 -1.25 -2.37
CA VAL A 103 3.75 -1.59 -0.96
C VAL A 103 5.15 -1.10 -0.57
N PHE A 104 6.16 -1.26 -1.43
CA PHE A 104 7.50 -0.73 -1.18
C PHE A 104 7.49 0.80 -1.06
N GLY A 105 6.81 1.51 -1.96
CA GLY A 105 6.70 2.97 -1.93
C GLY A 105 6.05 3.48 -0.64
N LEU A 106 4.96 2.85 -0.21
CA LEU A 106 4.27 3.20 1.03
C LEU A 106 5.08 2.89 2.27
N THR A 107 5.79 1.75 2.27
CA THR A 107 6.64 1.38 3.39
C THR A 107 7.78 2.39 3.54
N ALA A 108 8.39 2.82 2.43
CA ALA A 108 9.41 3.86 2.42
C ALA A 108 8.85 5.20 2.95
N ALA A 109 7.66 5.60 2.49
CA ALA A 109 7.00 6.81 2.97
C ALA A 109 6.67 6.72 4.47
N ALA A 110 6.07 5.61 4.92
CA ALA A 110 5.74 5.38 6.32
C ALA A 110 6.97 5.51 7.22
N VAL A 111 8.09 4.88 6.84
CA VAL A 111 9.36 4.97 7.58
C VAL A 111 9.89 6.40 7.59
N ALA A 112 9.97 7.05 6.42
CA ALA A 112 10.51 8.40 6.30
C ALA A 112 9.68 9.44 7.09
N LEU A 113 8.36 9.34 7.06
CA LEU A 113 7.46 10.22 7.81
C LEU A 113 7.57 10.02 9.31
N HIS A 114 7.68 8.77 9.79
CA HIS A 114 7.92 8.51 11.22
C HIS A 114 9.26 9.09 11.66
N ILE A 115 10.33 8.91 10.87
CA ILE A 115 11.63 9.52 11.16
C ILE A 115 11.51 11.05 11.21
N ARG A 116 10.78 11.67 10.26
CA ARG A 116 10.55 13.12 10.23
C ARG A 116 9.82 13.60 11.49
N PHE A 117 8.77 12.90 11.92
CA PHE A 117 8.03 13.21 13.12
C PHE A 117 8.92 13.17 14.36
N TRP A 118 9.65 12.07 14.57
CA TRP A 118 10.54 11.95 15.73
C TRP A 118 11.65 12.99 15.75
N ARG A 119 12.18 13.37 14.59
CA ARG A 119 13.14 14.48 14.48
C ARG A 119 12.51 15.83 14.82
N ALA A 120 11.28 16.08 14.38
CA ALA A 120 10.55 17.32 14.67
C ALA A 120 10.29 17.49 16.17
N VAL A 121 9.88 16.41 16.85
CA VAL A 121 9.58 16.44 18.28
C VAL A 121 10.85 16.55 19.13
N ARG A 122 11.96 15.94 18.71
CA ARG A 122 13.24 15.99 19.45
C ARG A 122 14.00 17.32 19.30
N MET A 123 13.73 18.08 18.24
CA MET A 123 14.30 19.41 18.03
C MET A 123 13.18 20.44 18.20
N PRO A 124 12.78 20.78 19.45
CA PRO A 124 11.89 21.91 19.67
C PRO A 124 12.57 23.14 19.08
N ARG A 125 11.90 23.78 18.12
CA ARG A 125 12.28 25.09 17.59
C ARG A 125 11.83 26.18 18.52
#